data_AF-A0A4R2CX38-F1
#
_entry.id   AF-A0A4R2CX38-F1
#
_cell.length_a   1.000
_cell.length_b   1.000
_cell.length_c   1.000
_cell.angle_alpha   90.00
_cell.angle_beta   90.00
_cell.angle_gamma   90.00
#
_symmetry.space_group_name_H-M   'P 1'
#
loop_
_entity.id
_entity.type
_entity.pdbx_description
1 polymer ?
#
loop_
_entity_poly.entity_id
_entity_poly.type
_entity_poly.pdbx_seq_one_letter_code
_entity_poly.pdbx_strand_id
1 'polypeptide(L)' 'MKKIELDRETCMGSATCVGFVPSAIKIDKDGRAALLVDDTGGVDIAALAEAVANCPVEAIRLIDAD' A
#
# COMPACT_ATOMS: atom_id res chain seq x y z
N MET A 1 8.53 2.36 -13.82
CA MET A 1 8.17 2.59 -12.39
C MET A 1 6.68 2.30 -12.28
N LYS A 2 6.19 1.65 -11.23
CA LYS A 2 4.75 1.36 -11.11
C LYS A 2 4.10 2.39 -10.21
N LYS A 3 2.85 2.74 -10.47
CA LYS A 3 2.03 3.57 -9.57
C LYS A 3 1.38 2.68 -8.51
N ILE A 4 1.31 3.19 -7.29
CA ILE A 4 0.67 2.52 -6.17
C ILE A 4 -0.74 3.09 -6.03
N GLU A 5 -1.74 2.22 -6.07
CA GLU A 5 -3.13 2.59 -5.82
C GLU A 5 -3.63 2.02 -4.52
N LEU A 6 -4.41 2.81 -3.81
CA LEU A 6 -5.02 2.45 -2.53
C LEU A 6 -6.49 2.84 -2.54
N ASP A 7 -7.36 1.84 -2.54
CA ASP A 7 -8.79 2.01 -2.37
C ASP A 7 -9.11 2.17 -0.87
N ARG A 8 -9.35 3.43 -0.47
CA ARG A 8 -9.64 3.79 0.92
C ARG A 8 -11.05 3.41 1.37
N GLU A 9 -11.97 3.22 0.44
CA GLU A 9 -13.35 2.80 0.75
C GLU A 9 -13.36 1.31 1.12
N THR A 10 -12.63 0.49 0.36
CA THR A 10 -12.48 -0.94 0.63
C THR A 10 -11.54 -1.22 1.81
N CYS A 11 -10.59 -0.33 2.09
CA CYS A 11 -9.64 -0.49 3.20
C CYS A 11 -10.36 -0.61 4.55
N MET A 12 -10.16 -1.73 5.25
CA MET A 12 -10.75 -1.94 6.59
C MET A 12 -9.82 -1.55 7.75
N GLY A 13 -8.60 -1.09 7.48
CA GLY A 13 -7.66 -0.66 8.52
C GLY A 13 -6.92 -1.81 9.24
N SER A 14 -6.61 -2.93 8.57
CA SER A 14 -5.96 -4.07 9.20
C SER A 14 -4.51 -3.82 9.67
N ALA A 15 -3.89 -2.74 9.20
CA ALA A 15 -2.47 -2.39 9.42
C ALA A 15 -1.44 -3.41 8.90
N THR A 16 -1.86 -4.50 8.25
CA THR A 16 -0.97 -5.53 7.69
C THR A 16 0.07 -4.94 6.72
N CYS A 17 -0.36 -4.04 5.84
CA CYS A 17 0.52 -3.40 4.86
C CYS A 17 1.63 -2.54 5.49
N VAL A 18 1.38 -1.92 6.65
CA VAL A 18 2.40 -1.14 7.39
C VAL A 18 3.48 -2.06 7.95
N GLY A 19 3.12 -3.29 8.34
CA GLY A 19 4.10 -4.29 8.80
C GLY A 19 5.08 -4.71 7.70
N PHE A 20 4.64 -4.74 6.45
CA PHE A 20 5.47 -5.12 5.30
C PHE A 20 6.26 -3.94 4.73
N VAL A 21 5.62 -2.79 4.51
CA VAL A 21 6.23 -1.65 3.81
C VAL A 21 5.97 -0.31 4.54
N PRO A 22 6.52 -0.13 5.75
CA PRO A 22 6.29 1.08 6.55
C PRO A 22 6.89 2.35 5.92
N SER A 23 7.82 2.20 4.96
CA SER A 23 8.39 3.32 4.19
C SER A 23 7.43 3.90 3.16
N ALA A 24 6.43 3.13 2.70
CA ALA A 24 5.49 3.54 1.67
C ALA A 24 4.04 3.70 2.18
N ILE A 25 3.67 3.04 3.28
CA ILE A 25 2.29 3.01 3.78
C ILE A 25 2.26 3.23 5.29
N LYS A 26 1.31 4.05 5.75
CA LYS A 26 0.99 4.24 7.17
C LYS A 26 -0.50 4.06 7.45
N ILE A 27 -0.87 3.95 8.72
CA ILE A 27 -2.25 4.17 9.16
C ILE A 27 -2.43 5.64 9.53
N ASP A 28 -3.47 6.27 9.01
CA ASP A 28 -3.82 7.65 9.34
C ASP A 28 -4.74 7.76 10.56
N LYS A 29 -5.14 8.98 10.89
CA LYS A 29 -6.00 9.29 12.03
C LYS A 29 -7.40 8.65 11.96
N ASP A 30 -7.85 8.27 10.77
CA ASP A 30 -9.17 7.68 10.54
C ASP A 30 -9.09 6.13 10.57
N GLY A 31 -7.93 5.58 10.95
CA GLY A 31 -7.69 4.14 11.01
C GLY A 31 -7.61 3.50 9.63
N ARG A 32 -7.35 4.27 8.57
CA ARG A 32 -7.23 3.79 7.20
C ARG A 32 -5.77 3.85 6.73
N ALA A 33 -5.43 2.97 5.80
CA ALA A 33 -4.15 3.07 5.14
C ALA A 33 -4.05 4.41 4.38
N ALA A 34 -2.85 4.96 4.34
CA ALA A 34 -2.49 6.14 3.54
C ALA A 34 -1.12 5.91 2.93
N LEU A 35 -0.99 6.28 1.65
CA LEU A 35 0.27 6.24 0.93
C LEU A 35 1.18 7.39 1.37
N LEU A 36 2.47 7.08 1.55
CA LEU A 36 3.54 8.06 1.80
C LEU A 36 4.22 8.48 0.49
N VAL A 37 4.14 7.61 -0.53
CA VAL A 37 4.66 7.78 -1.89
C VAL A 37 3.61 7.27 -2.87
N ASP A 38 3.55 7.85 -4.07
CA ASP A 38 2.59 7.53 -5.12
C ASP A 38 3.08 6.50 -6.14
N ASP A 39 4.39 6.24 -6.17
CA ASP A 39 5.02 5.25 -7.04
C ASP A 39 6.03 4.36 -6.29
N THR A 40 6.56 3.38 -7.02
CA THR A 40 7.54 2.42 -6.49
C THR A 40 8.98 2.97 -6.42
N GLY A 41 9.19 4.25 -6.71
CA GLY A 41 10.49 4.90 -6.73
C GLY A 41 11.13 4.91 -5.34
N GLY A 42 12.24 4.19 -5.18
CA GLY A 42 12.95 4.10 -3.89
C GLY A 42 12.25 3.23 -2.85
N VAL A 43 11.21 2.49 -3.23
CA VAL A 43 10.54 1.50 -2.37
C VAL A 43 11.09 0.11 -2.65
N ASP A 44 11.22 -0.71 -1.60
CA ASP A 44 11.49 -2.13 -1.77
C ASP A 44 10.29 -2.82 -2.43
N ILE A 45 10.47 -3.26 -3.69
CA ILE A 45 9.43 -3.88 -4.49
C ILE A 45 8.94 -5.20 -3.89
N ALA A 46 9.83 -5.98 -3.27
CA ALA A 46 9.44 -7.25 -2.67
C ALA A 46 8.56 -7.01 -1.43
N ALA A 47 8.96 -6.07 -0.57
CA ALA A 47 8.17 -5.67 0.58
C ALA A 47 6.80 -5.09 0.18
N LEU A 48 6.75 -4.30 -0.88
CA LEU A 48 5.50 -3.75 -1.41
C LEU A 48 4.61 -4.84 -2.02
N ALA A 49 5.19 -5.82 -2.72
CA ALA A 49 4.45 -6.97 -3.25
C ALA A 49 3.85 -7.83 -2.12
N GLU A 50 4.59 -8.06 -1.03
CA GLU A 50 4.07 -8.73 0.17
C GLU A 50 2.91 -7.95 0.80
N ALA A 51 3.01 -6.61 0.86
CA ALA A 51 1.92 -5.77 1.37
C ALA A 51 0.64 -5.88 0.52
N VAL A 52 0.78 -5.96 -0.81
CA VAL A 52 -0.33 -6.18 -1.75
C VAL A 52 -0.94 -7.57 -1.54
N ALA A 53 -0.11 -8.62 -1.53
CA ALA A 53 -0.55 -10.00 -1.42
C ALA A 53 -1.23 -10.33 -0.08
N ASN A 54 -0.84 -9.66 0.99
CA ASN A 54 -1.37 -9.87 2.34
C ASN A 54 -2.49 -8.87 2.72
N CYS A 55 -2.95 -8.02 1.80
CA CYS A 55 -4.10 -7.18 2.05
C CYS A 55 -5.38 -8.05 2.05
N PRO A 56 -6.10 -8.19 3.19
CA PRO A 56 -7.22 -9.13 3.30
C PRO A 56 -8.43 -8.77 2.42
N VAL A 57 -8.46 -7.55 1.89
CA VAL A 57 -9.53 -6.98 1.06
C VAL A 57 -9.01 -6.42 -0.26
N GLU A 58 -7.77 -6.73 -0.61
CA GLU A 58 -7.18 -6.36 -1.92
C GLU A 58 -7.28 -4.85 -2.23
N ALA A 59 -7.17 -4.01 -1.19
CA ALA A 59 -7.30 -2.57 -1.29
C ALA A 59 -6.07 -1.87 -1.90
N ILE A 60 -4.94 -2.57 -2.02
CA ILE A 60 -3.68 -2.03 -2.55
C ILE A 60 -3.39 -2.68 -3.89
N ARG A 61 -3.02 -1.90 -4.91
CA ARG A 61 -2.69 -2.39 -6.26
C ARG A 61 -1.44 -1.72 -6.79
N LEU A 62 -0.69 -2.46 -7.60
CA LEU A 62 0.40 -1.91 -8.42
C LEU A 62 -0.06 -1.89 -9.87
N ILE A 63 -0.09 -0.69 -10.45
CA ILE A 63 -0.46 -0.49 -11.85
C ILE A 63 0.77 -0.02 -12.62
N ASP A 64 0.88 -0.47 -13.87
CA ASP A 64 1.89 0.05 -14.77
C ASP A 64 1.54 1.51 -15.10
N ALA A 65 2.54 2.39 -15.00
CA ALA A 65 2.42 3.78 -15.43
C ALA A 65 2.97 3.85 -16.86
N ASP A 66 2.11 4.17 -17.83
CA ASP A 66 2.50 4.48 -19.22
C ASP A 66 3.33 5.76 -19.31
#